data_AF-A0A8T6L6G8-F1
#
_entry.id   AF-A0A8T6L6G8-F1
#
_cell.length_a   1.000
_cell.length_b   1.000
_cell.length_c   1.000
_cell.angle_alpha   90.00
_cell.angle_beta   90.00
_cell.angle_gamma   90.00
#
_symmetry.space_group_name_H-M   'P 1'
#
loop_
_entity.id
_entity.type
_entity.pdbx_description
1 polymer ?
#
loop_
_entity_poly.entity_id
_entity_poly.type
_entity_poly.pdbx_seq_one_letter_code
_entity_poly.pdbx_strand_id
1 'polypeptide(L)'
;MTSVGSWIDAVASFDQFAAIDKVLPQEWRSAAVGTPRECAERWLEEFEAGADGIIIHACTPEEFEPVLAEYERIRPDHLFEDRTNRPA
;
A
#
# COMPACT_ATOMS: atom_id res chain seq x y z
N MET A 1 10.64 18.68 -16.74
CA MET A 1 11.43 17.45 -16.46
C MET A 1 11.69 16.78 -17.80
N THR A 2 12.94 16.59 -18.19
CA THR A 2 13.27 15.82 -19.40
C THR A 2 12.98 14.33 -19.10
N SER A 3 12.59 13.56 -20.11
CA SER A 3 12.35 12.11 -19.97
C SER A 3 13.58 11.38 -19.42
N VAL A 4 13.38 10.36 -18.59
CA VAL A 4 14.44 9.52 -17.99
C VAL A 4 14.89 8.40 -18.94
N GLY A 5 14.26 8.25 -20.11
CA GLY A 5 14.71 7.37 -21.20
C GLY A 5 14.29 5.89 -21.10
N SER A 6 13.79 5.44 -19.93
CA SER A 6 13.17 4.12 -19.71
C SER A 6 12.38 4.13 -18.39
N TRP A 7 12.05 2.94 -17.87
CA TRP A 7 11.46 2.74 -16.54
C TRP A 7 12.31 3.39 -15.45
N ILE A 8 11.70 4.29 -14.68
CA ILE A 8 12.39 5.15 -13.71
C ILE A 8 13.15 4.35 -12.65
N ASP A 9 12.55 3.28 -12.14
CA ASP A 9 13.14 2.36 -11.15
C ASP A 9 14.36 1.60 -11.69
N ALA A 10 14.51 1.49 -13.02
CA ALA A 10 15.61 0.78 -13.65
C ALA A 10 16.80 1.67 -14.03
N VAL A 11 16.56 2.95 -14.40
CA VAL A 11 17.60 3.79 -15.04
C VAL A 11 17.82 5.16 -14.41
N ALA A 12 16.98 5.59 -13.46
CA ALA A 12 17.13 6.91 -12.86
C ALA A 12 18.37 7.00 -11.95
N SER A 13 19.06 8.14 -11.99
CA SER A 13 20.12 8.47 -11.04
C SER A 13 19.57 9.02 -9.72
N PHE A 14 20.40 9.05 -8.67
CA PHE A 14 20.03 9.66 -7.39
C PHE A 14 19.61 11.14 -7.51
N ASP A 15 20.29 11.91 -8.36
CA ASP A 15 19.91 13.32 -8.61
C ASP A 15 18.52 13.43 -9.27
N GLN A 16 18.17 12.49 -10.14
CA GLN A 16 16.85 12.42 -10.75
C GLN A 16 15.78 12.01 -9.73
N PHE A 17 16.07 11.05 -8.84
CA PHE A 17 15.17 10.71 -7.73
C PHE A 17 14.94 11.91 -6.80
N ALA A 18 15.99 12.65 -6.44
CA ALA A 18 15.86 13.85 -5.62
C ALA A 18 15.04 14.97 -6.30
N ALA A 19 15.00 15.00 -7.64
CA ALA A 19 14.13 15.90 -8.39
C ALA A 19 12.67 15.41 -8.43
N ILE A 20 12.45 14.10 -8.60
CA ILE A 20 11.13 13.46 -8.59
C ILE A 20 10.45 13.61 -7.24
N ASP A 21 11.19 13.44 -6.14
CA ASP A 21 10.66 13.54 -4.78
C ASP A 21 9.98 14.90 -4.52
N LYS A 22 10.48 15.98 -5.14
CA LYS A 22 9.93 17.34 -5.00
C LYS A 22 8.59 17.54 -5.70
N VAL A 23 8.21 16.66 -6.63
CA VAL A 23 7.00 16.79 -7.45
C VAL A 23 5.96 15.72 -7.18
N LEU A 24 6.34 14.63 -6.51
CA LEU A 24 5.38 13.62 -6.07
C LEU A 24 4.47 14.23 -4.98
N PRO A 25 3.14 14.18 -5.15
CA PRO A 25 2.20 14.61 -4.12
C PRO A 25 2.36 13.76 -2.85
N GLN A 26 2.14 14.35 -1.68
CA GLN A 26 2.31 13.64 -0.41
C GLN A 26 1.21 12.61 -0.21
N GLU A 27 0.00 12.92 -0.66
CA GLU A 27 -1.17 12.05 -0.67
C GLU A 27 -0.98 10.78 -1.49
N TRP A 28 -0.04 10.75 -2.45
CA TRP A 28 0.30 9.55 -3.22
C TRP A 28 1.28 8.63 -2.50
N ARG A 29 1.85 9.08 -1.37
CA ARG A 29 2.76 8.29 -0.53
C ARG A 29 2.02 7.69 0.66
N SER A 30 0.80 7.19 0.45
CA SER A 30 0.11 6.44 1.50
C SER A 30 0.98 5.25 1.91
N ALA A 31 1.10 5.05 3.22
CA ALA A 31 1.82 3.93 3.79
C ALA A 31 1.07 3.47 5.03
N ALA A 32 0.95 2.16 5.23
CA ALA A 32 0.46 1.57 6.46
C ALA A 32 1.58 1.65 7.52
N VAL A 33 1.85 2.87 8.00
CA VAL A 33 2.84 3.17 9.05
C VAL A 33 2.13 3.78 10.26
N GLY A 34 2.60 3.43 11.46
CA GLY A 34 2.01 3.90 12.72
C GLY A 34 1.61 2.74 13.62
N THR A 35 0.51 2.92 14.33
CA THR A 35 -0.10 1.90 15.19
C THR A 35 -0.76 0.81 14.36
N PRO A 36 -0.94 -0.40 14.93
CA PRO A 36 -1.63 -1.48 14.23
C PRO A 36 -3.02 -1.11 13.73
N ARG A 37 -3.75 -0.29 14.50
CA ARG A 37 -5.06 0.23 14.10
C ARG A 37 -4.99 1.15 12.88
N GLU A 38 -4.06 2.12 12.88
CA GLU A 38 -3.87 3.02 11.74
C GLU A 38 -3.50 2.24 10.47
N CYS A 39 -2.65 1.22 10.61
CA CYS A 39 -2.30 0.32 9.50
C CYS A 39 -3.51 -0.45 8.97
N ALA A 40 -4.35 -1.00 9.85
CA ALA A 40 -5.57 -1.70 9.47
C ALA A 40 -6.58 -0.77 8.77
N GLU A 41 -6.74 0.46 9.26
CA GLU A 41 -7.57 1.48 8.64
C GLU A 41 -7.03 1.86 7.24
N ARG A 42 -5.71 1.86 7.02
CA ARG A 42 -5.14 2.06 5.67
C ARG A 42 -5.51 0.95 4.71
N TRP A 43 -5.56 -0.31 5.15
CA TRP A 43 -5.96 -1.39 4.26
C TRP A 43 -7.40 -1.21 3.79
N LEU A 44 -8.29 -0.76 4.66
CA LEU A 44 -9.67 -0.46 4.29
C LEU A 44 -9.73 0.65 3.22
N GLU A 45 -8.95 1.72 3.38
CA GLU A 45 -8.89 2.80 2.40
C GLU A 45 -8.44 2.34 1.00
N GLU A 46 -7.52 1.38 0.90
CA GLU A 46 -7.11 0.82 -0.40
C GLU A 46 -8.28 0.07 -1.08
N PHE A 47 -9.11 -0.66 -0.31
CA PHE A 47 -10.32 -1.29 -0.83
C PHE A 47 -11.37 -0.23 -1.24
N GLU A 48 -11.54 0.84 -0.46
CA GLU A 48 -12.43 1.97 -0.80
C GLU A 48 -11.95 2.71 -2.05
N ALA A 49 -10.64 2.76 -2.28
CA ALA A 49 -10.02 3.29 -3.50
C ALA A 49 -10.20 2.36 -4.73
N GLY A 50 -10.74 1.16 -4.53
CA GLY A 50 -11.09 0.22 -5.60
C GLY A 50 -10.12 -0.94 -5.78
N ALA A 51 -9.20 -1.19 -4.85
CA ALA A 51 -8.35 -2.38 -4.91
C ALA A 51 -9.19 -3.66 -4.73
N ASP A 52 -8.90 -4.70 -5.53
CA ASP A 52 -9.51 -6.03 -5.35
C ASP A 52 -8.82 -6.86 -4.26
N GLY A 53 -7.59 -6.48 -3.90
CA GLY A 53 -6.75 -7.19 -2.96
C GLY A 53 -5.53 -6.37 -2.59
N ILE A 54 -4.91 -6.69 -1.45
CA ILE A 54 -3.74 -6.01 -0.92
C ILE A 54 -2.63 -7.04 -0.72
N ILE A 55 -1.43 -6.70 -1.19
CA ILE A 55 -0.21 -7.49 -0.96
C ILE A 55 0.65 -6.75 0.04
N ILE A 56 0.99 -7.42 1.13
CA ILE A 56 1.85 -6.86 2.18
C ILE A 56 3.19 -7.57 2.13
N HIS A 57 4.25 -6.78 2.09
CA HIS A 57 5.61 -7.27 1.95
C HIS A 57 6.55 -6.58 2.94
N ALA A 58 7.72 -7.18 3.15
CA ALA A 58 8.80 -6.65 3.99
C ALA A 58 8.47 -6.48 5.50
N CYS A 59 7.59 -7.32 6.06
CA CYS A 59 7.36 -7.46 7.50
C CYS A 59 7.49 -8.92 7.93
N THR A 60 7.95 -9.17 9.16
CA THR A 60 7.88 -10.51 9.77
C THR A 60 6.44 -10.82 10.22
N PRO A 61 6.10 -12.10 10.45
CA PRO A 61 4.78 -12.46 10.98
C PRO A 61 4.44 -11.73 12.30
N GLU A 62 5.41 -11.56 13.20
CA GLU A 62 5.22 -10.93 14.51
C GLU A 62 4.97 -9.42 14.40
N GLU A 63 5.59 -8.76 13.41
CA GLU A 63 5.34 -7.34 13.11
C GLU A 63 3.94 -7.13 12.53
N PHE A 64 3.43 -8.15 11.81
CA PHE A 64 2.17 -8.09 11.08
C PHE A 64 0.94 -8.51 11.89
N GLU A 65 1.09 -9.49 12.77
CA GLU A 65 0.01 -10.09 13.58
C GLU A 65 -0.88 -9.04 14.29
N PRO A 66 -0.35 -7.99 14.93
CA PRO A 66 -1.19 -6.99 15.58
C PRO A 66 -2.10 -6.23 14.60
N VAL A 67 -1.66 -6.04 13.36
CA VAL A 67 -2.44 -5.34 12.33
C VAL A 67 -3.59 -6.21 11.85
N LEU A 68 -3.36 -7.52 11.69
CA LEU A 68 -4.42 -8.48 11.38
C LEU A 68 -5.52 -8.45 12.45
N ALA A 69 -5.13 -8.48 13.72
CA ALA A 69 -6.08 -8.44 14.83
C ALA A 69 -6.94 -7.18 14.84
N GLU A 70 -6.38 -6.02 14.49
CA GLU A 70 -7.15 -4.78 14.37
C GLU A 70 -8.01 -4.77 13.09
N TYR A 71 -7.49 -5.29 11.97
CA TYR A 71 -8.25 -5.40 10.72
C TYR A 71 -9.47 -6.30 10.86
N GLU A 72 -9.36 -7.45 11.53
CA GLU A 72 -10.49 -8.35 11.81
C GLU A 72 -11.66 -7.63 12.50
N ARG A 73 -11.39 -6.60 13.31
CA ARG A 73 -12.42 -5.84 14.05
C ARG A 73 -13.18 -4.85 13.18
N ILE A 74 -12.57 -4.38 12.10
CA ILE A 74 -13.12 -3.35 11.20
C ILE A 74 -13.43 -3.87 9.79
N ARG A 75 -13.11 -5.15 9.52
CA ARG A 75 -13.25 -5.76 8.20
C ARG A 75 -14.70 -5.72 7.71
N PRO A 76 -14.97 -5.11 6.55
CA PRO A 76 -16.31 -5.11 5.96
C PRO A 76 -16.56 -6.42 5.19
N ASP A 77 -17.14 -7.42 5.87
CA ASP A 77 -17.35 -8.75 5.28
C ASP A 77 -18.12 -8.74 3.94
N HIS A 78 -19.06 -7.81 3.79
CA HIS A 78 -19.89 -7.64 2.59
C HIS A 78 -19.09 -7.36 1.30
N LEU A 79 -17.87 -6.79 1.40
CA LEU A 79 -17.02 -6.54 0.23
C LEU A 79 -16.48 -7.83 -0.40
N PHE A 80 -16.52 -8.94 0.34
CA PHE A 80 -15.82 -10.17 -0.01
C PHE A 80 -16.74 -11.38 -0.19
N GLU A 81 -18.06 -11.23 -0.07
CA GLU A 81 -19.03 -12.33 -0.15
C GLU A 81 -18.89 -13.16 -1.44
N ASP A 82 -18.67 -12.50 -2.58
CA ASP A 82 -18.51 -13.13 -3.89
C ASP A 82 -17.04 -13.29 -4.32
N ARG A 83 -16.09 -13.08 -3.41
CA ARG A 83 -14.65 -13.16 -3.68
C ARG A 83 -14.08 -14.45 -3.09
N THR A 84 -13.16 -15.08 -3.81
CA THR A 84 -12.36 -16.19 -3.27
C THR A 84 -10.97 -15.70 -2.93
N ASN A 85 -10.32 -16.32 -1.94
CA ASN A 85 -8.93 -16.02 -1.57
C ASN A 85 -7.91 -16.46 -2.65
N ARG A 86 -8.39 -16.94 -3.79
CA ARG A 86 -7.60 -17.37 -4.94
C ARG A 86 -7.57 -16.23 -5.95
N PRO A 87 -6.39 -15.67 -6.27
CA PRO A 87 -6.25 -14.80 -7.43
C PRO A 87 -6.66 -15.57 -8.70
N ALA A 88 -7.33 -14.89 -9.64
CA ALA A 88 -7.71 -15.44 -10.94
C ALA A 88 -6.49 -15.78 -11.81
#